data_AF-A0A2S0WTF4-F1
#
_entry.id   AF-A0A2S0WTF4-F1
#
_cell.length_a   1.000
_cell.length_b   1.000
_cell.length_c   1.000
_cell.angle_alpha   90.00
_cell.angle_beta   90.00
_cell.angle_gamma   90.00
#
_symmetry.space_group_name_H-M   'P 1'
#
loop_
_entity.id
_entity.type
_entity.pdbx_description
1 polymer ?
#
loop_
_entity_poly.entity_id
_entity_poly.type
_entity_poly.pdbx_seq_one_letter_code
_entity_poly.pdbx_strand_id
1 'polypeptide(L)'
;MAGSGHLRRPFLPRRTPFGRCSGRVHTVDRMPHPVETRVFRRRRALIVGAIAAVLLVTGGATIAWSLGQGAGGPVTDEAADSASADERAAGDGADGTPVAELDTSSLSPGIAAQLTYAHKHWDDTESDTYGYLDENDCVNFTSQTLLARGWVEDEEWWFDESGDAYGHADAWISSTAMRDYLEEHPERATALTDAERASVKVGDVVQFDWDDSGDRDHTGVVTSVETDADGSVTILYAGHTDPTWDRSVDYAITELHPGGVAYYWSIPE
;
A
#
# COMPACT_ATOMS: atom_id res chain seq x y z
N MET A 1 18.74 -86.96 -0.58
CA MET A 1 17.93 -88.15 -0.21
C MET A 1 16.56 -87.60 0.19
N ALA A 2 15.51 -87.76 -0.63
CA ALA A 2 14.61 -88.93 -0.73
C ALA A 2 13.68 -89.06 0.49
N GLY A 3 12.34 -89.12 0.39
CA GLY A 3 11.42 -89.06 -0.78
C GLY A 3 10.04 -88.49 -0.38
N SER A 4 9.22 -87.98 -1.32
CA SER A 4 8.20 -88.72 -2.10
C SER A 4 6.87 -89.01 -1.37
N GLY A 5 5.77 -88.39 -1.82
CA GLY A 5 4.38 -88.66 -1.38
C GLY A 5 3.33 -88.10 -2.38
N HIS A 6 2.31 -88.90 -2.73
CA HIS A 6 1.37 -88.64 -3.84
C HIS A 6 0.45 -87.41 -3.63
N LEU A 7 0.13 -86.58 -4.64
CA LEU A 7 -0.55 -86.79 -5.94
C LEU A 7 -2.05 -87.16 -5.88
N ARG A 8 -2.91 -86.21 -6.32
CA ARG A 8 -4.07 -86.45 -7.20
C ARG A 8 -4.48 -85.16 -7.94
N ARG A 9 -5.17 -85.32 -9.08
CA ARG A 9 -5.59 -84.30 -10.08
C ARG A 9 -7.12 -84.41 -10.31
N PRO A 10 -7.74 -83.71 -11.28
CA PRO A 10 -7.84 -82.26 -11.49
C PRO A 10 -9.33 -81.81 -11.63
N PHE A 11 -9.64 -80.52 -11.81
CA PHE A 11 -10.93 -80.13 -12.40
C PHE A 11 -10.92 -78.80 -13.18
N LEU A 12 -11.42 -78.86 -14.42
CA LEU A 12 -11.81 -77.82 -15.39
C LEU A 12 -12.73 -78.54 -16.42
N PRO A 13 -13.64 -77.89 -17.18
CA PRO A 13 -13.56 -76.48 -17.62
C PRO A 13 -14.89 -75.67 -17.78
N ARG A 14 -14.72 -74.38 -18.12
CA ARG A 14 -15.45 -73.60 -19.15
C ARG A 14 -16.84 -72.95 -18.90
N ARG A 15 -16.88 -71.69 -19.42
CA ARG A 15 -17.96 -70.92 -20.10
C ARG A 15 -18.85 -69.97 -19.26
N THR A 16 -18.73 -68.69 -19.64
CA THR A 16 -19.69 -67.59 -19.45
C THR A 16 -20.82 -67.65 -20.49
N PRO A 17 -21.90 -66.85 -20.34
CA PRO A 17 -21.94 -65.56 -21.05
C PRO A 17 -22.55 -64.37 -20.25
N PHE A 18 -22.66 -63.21 -20.90
CA PHE A 18 -23.12 -61.91 -20.37
C PHE A 18 -24.60 -61.86 -19.92
N GLY A 19 -24.93 -60.93 -19.01
CA GLY A 19 -26.28 -60.77 -18.44
C GLY A 19 -26.67 -59.37 -17.94
N ARG A 20 -26.30 -58.29 -18.64
CA ARG A 20 -26.90 -56.92 -18.63
C ARG A 20 -27.62 -56.46 -17.33
N CYS A 21 -26.92 -55.73 -16.45
CA CYS A 21 -27.57 -54.83 -15.48
C CYS A 21 -27.76 -53.43 -16.07
N SER A 22 -28.86 -52.75 -15.71
CA SER A 22 -29.22 -51.43 -16.23
C SER A 22 -28.63 -50.31 -15.37
N GLY A 23 -27.86 -49.41 -15.96
CA GLY A 23 -27.37 -48.22 -15.28
C GLY A 23 -28.48 -47.19 -15.09
N ARG A 24 -29.06 -47.12 -13.88
CA ARG A 24 -29.91 -45.99 -13.49
C ARG A 24 -29.00 -44.78 -13.28
N VAL A 25 -29.09 -43.80 -14.18
CA VAL A 25 -28.47 -42.48 -13.99
C VAL A 25 -29.10 -41.85 -12.75
N HIS A 26 -28.33 -41.73 -11.68
CA HIS A 26 -28.65 -40.80 -10.61
C HIS A 26 -28.27 -39.41 -11.09
N THR A 27 -29.28 -38.63 -11.46
CA THR A 27 -29.15 -37.17 -11.55
C THR A 27 -28.67 -36.68 -10.18
N VAL A 28 -27.47 -36.12 -10.13
CA VAL A 28 -26.98 -35.43 -8.93
C VAL A 28 -27.90 -34.24 -8.70
N ASP A 29 -28.60 -34.24 -7.57
CA ASP A 29 -29.53 -33.17 -7.24
C ASP A 29 -28.75 -31.87 -7.00
N ARG A 30 -29.04 -30.86 -7.82
CA ARG A 30 -28.24 -29.63 -7.88
C ARG A 30 -28.78 -28.68 -6.83
N MET A 31 -28.27 -28.82 -5.60
CA MET A 31 -28.60 -27.92 -4.49
C MET A 31 -28.59 -26.46 -4.97
N PRO A 32 -29.70 -25.70 -4.83
CA PRO A 32 -29.66 -24.28 -5.09
C PRO A 32 -28.81 -23.63 -4.00
N HIS A 33 -27.71 -23.00 -4.39
CA HIS A 33 -26.97 -22.12 -3.49
C HIS A 33 -27.94 -21.01 -3.02
N PRO A 34 -27.96 -20.65 -1.73
CA PRO A 34 -28.70 -19.48 -1.28
C PRO A 34 -28.08 -18.26 -1.97
N VAL A 35 -28.86 -17.59 -2.81
CA VAL A 35 -28.49 -16.27 -3.33
C VAL A 35 -28.68 -15.30 -2.18
N GLU A 36 -27.59 -15.01 -1.46
CA GLU A 36 -27.57 -13.91 -0.50
C GLU A 36 -27.75 -12.60 -1.28
N THR A 37 -28.98 -12.09 -1.27
CA THR A 37 -29.30 -10.78 -1.80
C THR A 37 -28.69 -9.72 -0.89
N ARG A 38 -27.42 -9.37 -1.15
CA ARG A 38 -26.75 -8.22 -0.51
C ARG A 38 -27.67 -7.00 -0.64
N VAL A 39 -28.08 -6.46 0.50
CA VAL A 39 -29.08 -5.39 0.56
C VAL A 39 -28.41 -4.08 0.18
N PHE A 40 -28.47 -3.71 -1.10
CA PHE A 40 -28.02 -2.41 -1.62
C PHE A 40 -28.70 -1.25 -0.88
N ARG A 41 -28.09 -0.80 0.21
CA ARG A 41 -28.62 0.24 1.10
C ARG A 41 -28.30 1.62 0.54
N ARG A 42 -28.84 1.94 -0.65
CA ARG A 42 -28.73 3.26 -1.29
C ARG A 42 -29.14 4.38 -0.34
N ARG A 43 -28.18 4.96 0.39
CA ARG A 43 -28.39 6.15 1.22
C ARG A 43 -28.68 7.31 0.27
N ARG A 44 -29.80 8.01 0.46
CA ARG A 44 -30.13 9.20 -0.31
C ARG A 44 -29.57 10.42 0.43
N ALA A 45 -28.41 10.91 -0.01
CA ALA A 45 -27.88 12.17 0.48
C ALA A 45 -28.89 13.31 0.20
N LEU A 46 -29.17 14.13 1.22
CA LEU A 46 -29.97 15.34 1.09
C LEU A 46 -29.02 16.54 1.10
N ILE A 47 -28.57 16.95 -0.09
CA ILE A 47 -27.68 18.10 -0.24
C ILE A 47 -28.44 19.38 0.14
N VAL A 48 -28.06 19.98 1.27
CA VAL A 48 -28.51 21.32 1.69
C VAL A 48 -27.40 22.31 1.35
N GLY A 49 -27.48 22.92 0.16
CA GLY A 49 -26.45 23.84 -0.32
C GLY A 49 -26.46 25.17 0.42
N ALA A 50 -25.29 25.57 0.95
CA ALA A 50 -25.03 26.89 1.51
C ALA A 50 -23.97 27.63 0.66
N ILE A 51 -24.41 28.50 -0.25
CA ILE A 51 -23.50 29.29 -1.10
C ILE A 51 -23.04 30.53 -0.33
N ALA A 52 -21.79 30.52 0.14
CA ALA A 52 -21.11 31.69 0.68
C ALA A 52 -20.25 32.34 -0.41
N ALA A 53 -20.71 33.45 -0.98
CA ALA A 53 -19.96 34.20 -2.00
C ALA A 53 -19.01 35.20 -1.34
N VAL A 54 -17.70 35.04 -1.56
CA VAL A 54 -16.66 36.05 -1.26
C VAL A 54 -16.04 36.50 -2.57
N LEU A 55 -15.80 37.80 -2.71
CA LEU A 55 -15.34 38.42 -3.96
C LEU A 55 -14.27 39.49 -3.68
N LEU A 56 -13.22 39.49 -4.52
CA LEU A 56 -12.13 40.48 -4.57
C LEU A 56 -11.17 40.39 -3.36
N VAL A 57 -9.88 40.74 -3.46
CA VAL A 57 -9.25 41.80 -4.25
C VAL A 57 -8.03 41.33 -5.07
N THR A 58 -7.78 42.04 -6.17
CA THR A 58 -6.69 41.82 -7.15
C THR A 58 -5.34 42.37 -6.70
N GLY A 59 -4.26 41.60 -6.89
CA GLY A 59 -2.88 42.11 -6.95
C GLY A 59 -1.85 40.97 -6.83
N GLY A 60 -0.79 40.87 -7.64
CA GLY A 60 -0.38 41.76 -8.74
C GLY A 60 1.11 42.14 -8.72
N ALA A 61 2.02 41.17 -8.53
CA ALA A 61 3.45 41.41 -8.50
C ALA A 61 4.23 40.33 -9.26
N THR A 62 4.89 40.71 -10.36
CA THR A 62 5.84 39.86 -11.09
C THR A 62 7.26 40.12 -10.61
N ILE A 63 7.96 39.11 -10.11
CA ILE A 63 9.40 39.21 -9.81
C ILE A 63 10.19 38.63 -11.00
N ALA A 64 11.21 39.37 -11.45
CA ALA A 64 11.96 39.05 -12.66
C ALA A 64 13.26 38.29 -12.37
N TRP A 65 13.64 37.41 -13.30
CA TRP A 65 14.97 36.78 -13.35
C TRP A 65 16.10 37.81 -13.39
N SER A 66 17.24 37.49 -12.75
CA SER A 66 18.53 38.12 -13.01
C SER A 66 19.58 37.06 -13.38
N LEU A 67 20.08 37.12 -14.61
CA LEU A 67 21.18 36.27 -15.07
C LEU A 67 22.52 36.96 -14.81
N GLY A 68 23.37 36.35 -13.98
CA GLY A 68 24.73 36.80 -13.69
C GLY A 68 25.79 35.81 -14.18
N GLN A 69 26.32 36.00 -15.38
CA GLN A 69 27.48 35.25 -15.87
C GLN A 69 28.79 35.94 -15.48
N GLY A 70 29.74 35.17 -14.93
CA GLY A 70 31.12 35.58 -14.66
C GLY A 70 32.03 34.35 -14.72
N ALA A 71 33.22 34.46 -15.30
CA ALA A 71 34.02 33.30 -15.72
C ALA A 71 35.51 33.41 -15.38
N GLY A 72 36.16 32.26 -15.17
CA GLY A 72 37.63 32.10 -15.15
C GLY A 72 38.22 31.55 -13.84
N GLY A 73 38.79 30.34 -13.89
CA GLY A 73 39.72 29.78 -12.89
C GLY A 73 41.19 29.94 -13.33
N PRO A 74 42.12 28.99 -13.06
CA PRO A 74 42.08 27.79 -12.19
C PRO A 74 42.77 28.10 -10.82
N VAL A 75 43.40 27.25 -9.99
CA VAL A 75 43.95 25.86 -9.96
C VAL A 75 43.86 25.36 -8.47
N THR A 76 44.22 24.15 -8.01
CA THR A 76 45.11 23.05 -8.48
C THR A 76 44.66 21.71 -7.88
N ASP A 77 45.18 20.57 -8.35
CA ASP A 77 45.10 19.26 -7.67
C ASP A 77 45.92 19.21 -6.36
N GLU A 78 45.42 18.50 -5.34
CA GLU A 78 46.12 17.45 -4.61
C GLU A 78 45.09 16.42 -4.11
N ALA A 79 45.49 15.14 -3.94
CA ALA A 79 44.58 14.04 -3.62
C ALA A 79 44.94 13.36 -2.28
N ALA A 80 43.93 12.99 -1.48
CA ALA A 80 44.09 12.27 -0.23
C ALA A 80 43.03 11.15 -0.09
N ASP A 81 43.56 9.93 -0.22
CA ASP A 81 42.97 8.59 -0.21
C ASP A 81 41.91 8.24 0.86
N SER A 82 41.07 7.27 0.50
CA SER A 82 40.35 6.29 1.34
C SER A 82 39.52 6.75 2.56
N ALA A 83 38.19 6.73 2.37
CA ALA A 83 37.31 5.90 3.21
C ALA A 83 36.07 5.45 2.42
N SER A 84 35.88 4.14 2.24
CA SER A 84 34.64 3.60 1.68
C SER A 84 33.58 3.44 2.78
N ALA A 85 32.42 4.06 2.57
CA ALA A 85 31.15 3.65 3.18
C ALA A 85 30.25 3.13 2.06
N ASP A 86 29.42 2.13 2.35
CA ASP A 86 28.45 1.59 1.38
C ASP A 86 27.34 2.62 1.11
N GLU A 87 27.46 3.32 -0.01
CA GLU A 87 26.47 4.27 -0.51
C GLU A 87 25.24 3.50 -1.01
N ARG A 88 24.31 3.18 -0.09
CA ARG A 88 23.02 2.56 -0.41
C ARG A 88 22.11 3.55 -1.13
N ALA A 89 22.35 3.68 -2.43
CA ALA A 89 21.44 4.13 -3.47
C ALA A 89 20.34 5.11 -3.02
N ALA A 90 20.66 6.40 -2.97
CA ALA A 90 19.64 7.43 -3.13
C ALA A 90 19.07 7.30 -4.56
N GLY A 91 17.86 6.75 -4.66
CA GLY A 91 17.17 6.54 -5.94
C GLY A 91 16.59 7.84 -6.49
N ASP A 92 17.38 8.57 -7.27
CA ASP A 92 16.87 9.65 -8.13
C ASP A 92 15.96 9.06 -9.24
N GLY A 93 15.01 9.87 -9.72
CA GLY A 93 13.75 9.39 -10.27
C GLY A 93 13.79 8.70 -11.64
N ALA A 94 12.82 7.80 -11.84
CA ALA A 94 12.28 7.41 -13.14
C ALA A 94 13.26 6.87 -14.21
N ASP A 95 14.13 5.91 -13.84
CA ASP A 95 14.68 4.94 -14.80
C ASP A 95 14.20 3.51 -14.46
N GLY A 96 14.05 2.67 -15.48
CA GLY A 96 13.30 1.40 -15.46
C GLY A 96 14.02 0.23 -14.76
N THR A 97 14.62 0.49 -13.59
CA THR A 97 15.17 -0.56 -12.72
C THR A 97 14.02 -1.36 -12.11
N PRO A 98 14.01 -2.70 -12.21
CA PRO A 98 13.00 -3.51 -11.52
C PRO A 98 13.09 -3.27 -10.01
N VAL A 99 11.97 -2.88 -9.39
CA VAL A 99 11.84 -2.91 -7.92
C VAL A 99 12.17 -4.30 -7.41
N ALA A 100 12.83 -4.38 -6.25
CA ALA A 100 13.25 -5.65 -5.68
C ALA A 100 12.04 -6.56 -5.38
N GLU A 101 12.21 -7.88 -5.53
CA GLU A 101 11.18 -8.86 -5.16
C GLU A 101 10.89 -8.76 -3.65
N LEU A 102 9.62 -8.47 -3.29
CA LEU A 102 9.18 -8.30 -1.91
C LEU A 102 9.19 -9.62 -1.13
N ASP A 103 10.06 -9.75 -0.12
CA ASP A 103 10.01 -10.87 0.83
C ASP A 103 9.07 -10.56 2.01
N THR A 104 7.87 -11.14 1.98
CA THR A 104 6.90 -11.03 3.08
C THR A 104 6.97 -12.20 4.08
N SER A 105 7.96 -13.09 4.00
CA SER A 105 7.95 -14.38 4.71
C SER A 105 8.07 -14.28 6.23
N SER A 106 8.51 -13.13 6.75
CA SER A 106 8.62 -12.79 8.17
C SER A 106 7.43 -12.00 8.72
N LEU A 107 6.55 -11.48 7.85
CA LEU A 107 5.51 -10.51 8.21
C LEU A 107 4.22 -11.18 8.68
N SER A 108 3.39 -10.46 9.45
CA SER A 108 2.03 -10.90 9.75
C SER A 108 1.16 -10.93 8.48
N PRO A 109 0.13 -11.78 8.37
CA PRO A 109 -0.66 -11.90 7.15
C PRO A 109 -1.31 -10.59 6.66
N GLY A 110 -1.67 -9.68 7.58
CA GLY A 110 -2.20 -8.36 7.24
C GLY A 110 -1.13 -7.44 6.65
N ILE A 111 0.03 -7.33 7.30
CA ILE A 111 1.15 -6.50 6.82
C ILE A 111 1.67 -7.05 5.48
N ALA A 112 1.76 -8.38 5.34
CA ALA A 112 2.13 -9.03 4.09
C ALA A 112 1.15 -8.69 2.94
N ALA A 113 -0.16 -8.70 3.20
CA ALA A 113 -1.16 -8.33 2.20
C ALA A 113 -1.13 -6.83 1.86
N GLN A 114 -0.94 -5.96 2.85
CA GLN A 114 -0.77 -4.51 2.68
C GLN A 114 0.42 -4.17 1.77
N LEU A 115 1.61 -4.73 2.06
CA LEU A 115 2.79 -4.49 1.23
C LEU A 115 2.71 -5.19 -0.13
N THR A 116 2.09 -6.37 -0.24
CA THR A 116 1.86 -7.02 -1.54
C THR A 116 0.93 -6.18 -2.42
N TYR A 117 -0.04 -5.46 -1.84
CA TYR A 117 -0.83 -4.51 -2.59
C TYR A 117 0.02 -3.31 -3.02
N ALA A 118 0.70 -2.65 -2.08
CA ALA A 118 1.49 -1.46 -2.36
C ALA A 118 2.58 -1.71 -3.42
N HIS A 119 3.36 -2.79 -3.30
CA HIS A 119 4.43 -3.17 -4.25
C HIS A 119 3.93 -3.42 -5.67
N LYS A 120 2.66 -3.81 -5.80
CA LYS A 120 2.00 -4.15 -7.07
C LYS A 120 1.19 -3.00 -7.68
N HIS A 121 1.13 -1.85 -7.02
CA HIS A 121 0.20 -0.77 -7.37
C HIS A 121 0.77 0.66 -7.18
N TRP A 122 1.96 0.85 -6.61
CA TRP A 122 2.53 2.18 -6.30
C TRP A 122 2.80 3.09 -7.52
N ASP A 123 2.81 2.52 -8.73
CA ASP A 123 2.96 3.21 -10.01
C ASP A 123 1.68 3.17 -10.89
N ASP A 124 0.58 2.61 -10.40
CA ASP A 124 -0.70 2.57 -11.12
C ASP A 124 -1.34 3.98 -11.18
N THR A 125 -1.86 4.32 -12.35
CA THR A 125 -2.53 5.62 -12.64
C THR A 125 -3.99 5.43 -13.07
N GLU A 126 -4.56 4.24 -12.90
CA GLU A 126 -5.95 3.89 -13.17
C GLU A 126 -6.47 2.79 -12.23
N SER A 127 -7.77 2.82 -11.89
CA SER A 127 -8.42 1.75 -11.13
C SER A 127 -9.92 1.66 -11.42
N ASP A 128 -10.38 0.51 -11.92
CA ASP A 128 -11.80 0.20 -12.14
C ASP A 128 -12.63 0.19 -10.84
N THR A 129 -11.98 0.09 -9.67
CA THR A 129 -12.64 -0.05 -8.36
C THR A 129 -12.61 1.24 -7.55
N TYR A 130 -11.44 1.88 -7.46
CA TYR A 130 -11.19 3.02 -6.56
C TYR A 130 -11.05 4.37 -7.30
N GLY A 131 -10.99 4.34 -8.64
CA GLY A 131 -10.56 5.49 -9.43
C GLY A 131 -9.10 5.89 -9.15
N TYR A 132 -8.71 7.07 -9.64
CA TYR A 132 -7.40 7.67 -9.44
C TYR A 132 -7.52 9.19 -9.38
N LEU A 133 -6.85 9.84 -8.43
CA LEU A 133 -6.82 11.29 -8.23
C LEU A 133 -5.50 11.88 -8.72
N ASP A 134 -5.49 12.35 -9.96
CA ASP A 134 -4.32 13.01 -10.57
C ASP A 134 -3.77 14.13 -9.66
N GLU A 135 -2.43 14.18 -9.53
CA GLU A 135 -1.67 15.04 -8.61
C GLU A 135 -2.04 14.95 -7.10
N ASN A 136 -2.93 14.04 -6.64
CA ASN A 136 -3.46 14.06 -5.26
C ASN A 136 -3.72 12.67 -4.60
N ASP A 137 -3.48 11.54 -5.29
CA ASP A 137 -3.93 10.19 -4.90
C ASP A 137 -3.32 9.57 -3.62
N CYS A 138 -2.49 10.31 -2.87
CA CYS A 138 -1.69 9.77 -1.74
C CYS A 138 -2.49 9.00 -0.68
N VAL A 139 -3.66 9.51 -0.26
CA VAL A 139 -4.51 8.84 0.74
C VAL A 139 -5.46 7.83 0.12
N ASN A 140 -5.90 8.01 -1.13
CA ASN A 140 -6.69 7.01 -1.84
C ASN A 140 -5.88 5.71 -1.95
N PHE A 141 -4.64 5.79 -2.45
CA PHE A 141 -3.69 4.68 -2.46
C PHE A 141 -3.47 4.08 -1.07
N THR A 142 -3.14 4.92 -0.07
CA THR A 142 -2.93 4.44 1.31
C THR A 142 -4.14 3.67 1.83
N SER A 143 -5.35 4.19 1.61
CA SER A 143 -6.61 3.58 2.04
C SER A 143 -6.87 2.24 1.36
N GLN A 144 -6.52 2.09 0.08
CA GLN A 144 -6.55 0.79 -0.61
C GLN A 144 -5.59 -0.23 0.04
N THR A 145 -4.39 0.19 0.46
CA THR A 145 -3.48 -0.71 1.19
C THR A 145 -4.06 -1.14 2.54
N LEU A 146 -4.81 -0.27 3.23
CA LEU A 146 -5.44 -0.57 4.52
C LEU A 146 -6.58 -1.60 4.34
N LEU A 147 -7.39 -1.50 3.28
CA LEU A 147 -8.32 -2.57 2.92
C LEU A 147 -7.60 -3.89 2.63
N ALA A 148 -6.45 -3.85 1.92
CA ALA A 148 -5.64 -5.04 1.69
C ALA A 148 -5.04 -5.62 2.99
N ARG A 149 -4.70 -4.78 3.98
CA ARG A 149 -4.32 -5.20 5.36
C ARG A 149 -5.47 -5.91 6.08
N GLY A 150 -6.71 -5.69 5.66
CA GLY A 150 -7.93 -6.23 6.28
C GLY A 150 -8.71 -5.23 7.13
N TRP A 151 -8.48 -3.91 6.96
CA TRP A 151 -9.38 -2.90 7.53
C TRP A 151 -10.79 -3.00 6.93
N VAL A 152 -11.78 -2.53 7.69
CA VAL A 152 -13.17 -2.44 7.26
C VAL A 152 -13.62 -0.98 7.35
N GLU A 153 -14.35 -0.56 6.32
CA GLU A 153 -15.01 0.75 6.21
C GLU A 153 -16.08 0.97 7.29
N ASP A 154 -16.39 2.23 7.59
CA ASP A 154 -17.47 2.62 8.49
C ASP A 154 -18.36 3.74 7.89
N GLU A 155 -18.77 4.75 8.67
CA GLU A 155 -19.55 5.88 8.15
C GLU A 155 -18.68 7.13 7.89
N GLU A 156 -17.41 7.11 8.28
CA GLU A 156 -16.47 8.23 8.31
C GLU A 156 -15.19 7.97 7.48
N TRP A 157 -14.84 6.71 7.23
CA TRP A 157 -13.86 6.28 6.21
C TRP A 157 -14.47 5.18 5.32
N TRP A 158 -14.84 5.54 4.09
CA TRP A 158 -15.47 4.68 3.07
C TRP A 158 -15.30 5.23 1.64
N PHE A 159 -15.54 4.38 0.63
CA PHE A 159 -15.55 4.73 -0.80
C PHE A 159 -16.71 4.03 -1.56
N ASP A 160 -16.87 4.32 -2.86
CA ASP A 160 -17.82 3.66 -3.76
C ASP A 160 -17.07 2.76 -4.75
N GLU A 161 -17.40 1.46 -4.79
CA GLU A 161 -16.82 0.44 -5.69
C GLU A 161 -17.14 0.67 -7.20
N SER A 162 -17.47 1.91 -7.60
CA SER A 162 -17.90 2.26 -8.96
C SER A 162 -16.78 2.78 -9.86
N GLY A 163 -15.58 2.98 -9.32
CA GLY A 163 -14.45 3.61 -10.01
C GLY A 163 -14.52 5.15 -10.08
N ASP A 164 -15.52 5.78 -9.46
CA ASP A 164 -15.57 7.25 -9.30
C ASP A 164 -14.70 7.67 -8.10
N ALA A 165 -13.51 8.20 -8.40
CA ALA A 165 -12.53 8.68 -7.42
C ALA A 165 -13.06 9.77 -6.46
N TYR A 166 -14.23 10.36 -6.75
CA TYR A 166 -14.88 11.40 -5.93
C TYR A 166 -16.10 10.89 -5.15
N GLY A 167 -16.36 9.57 -5.15
CA GLY A 167 -17.43 8.91 -4.40
C GLY A 167 -16.98 8.36 -3.04
N HIS A 168 -16.60 9.21 -2.09
CA HIS A 168 -15.95 8.77 -0.84
C HIS A 168 -16.26 9.67 0.38
N ALA A 169 -15.74 9.30 1.55
CA ALA A 169 -15.59 10.17 2.72
C ALA A 169 -14.32 11.03 2.64
N ASP A 170 -14.29 12.21 3.27
CA ASP A 170 -13.12 13.11 3.20
C ASP A 170 -11.82 12.44 3.69
N ALA A 171 -11.89 11.62 4.75
CA ALA A 171 -10.78 10.85 5.31
C ALA A 171 -10.24 9.73 4.39
N TRP A 172 -10.93 9.41 3.29
CA TRP A 172 -10.44 8.46 2.29
C TRP A 172 -9.37 9.09 1.36
N ILE A 173 -9.44 10.40 1.11
CA ILE A 173 -8.59 11.08 0.11
C ILE A 173 -7.71 12.21 0.66
N SER A 174 -8.04 12.82 1.81
CA SER A 174 -7.29 13.93 2.38
C SER A 174 -6.41 13.49 3.54
N SER A 175 -5.12 13.87 3.52
CA SER A 175 -4.17 13.53 4.59
C SER A 175 -4.58 14.19 5.91
N THR A 176 -5.02 15.45 5.84
CA THR A 176 -5.57 16.20 6.97
C THR A 176 -6.83 15.55 7.54
N ALA A 177 -7.76 15.09 6.70
CA ALA A 177 -8.96 14.40 7.18
C ALA A 177 -8.66 12.99 7.73
N MET A 178 -7.67 12.28 7.17
CA MET A 178 -7.19 11.00 7.73
C MET A 178 -6.49 11.20 9.09
N ARG A 179 -5.75 12.31 9.29
CA ARG A 179 -5.23 12.69 10.62
C ARG A 179 -6.39 12.79 11.61
N ASP A 180 -7.38 13.62 11.31
CA ASP A 180 -8.48 13.93 12.24
C ASP A 180 -9.28 12.67 12.61
N TYR A 181 -9.60 11.84 11.61
CA TYR A 181 -10.24 10.53 11.79
C TYR A 181 -9.39 9.58 12.68
N LEU A 182 -8.08 9.50 12.49
CA LEU A 182 -7.23 8.62 13.32
C LEU A 182 -6.94 9.21 14.72
N GLU A 183 -7.07 10.52 14.93
CA GLU A 183 -7.08 11.14 16.26
C GLU A 183 -8.38 10.81 17.03
N GLU A 184 -9.53 10.71 16.35
CA GLU A 184 -10.80 10.31 16.97
C GLU A 184 -10.97 8.79 17.14
N HIS A 185 -10.22 7.97 16.39
CA HIS A 185 -10.25 6.49 16.41
C HIS A 185 -8.96 5.81 16.96
N PRO A 186 -8.61 5.98 18.26
CA PRO A 186 -7.41 5.41 18.86
C PRO A 186 -7.43 3.87 18.96
N GLU A 187 -8.55 3.20 18.68
CA GLU A 187 -8.61 1.74 18.50
C GLU A 187 -8.08 1.26 17.14
N ARG A 188 -7.96 2.15 16.15
CA ARG A 188 -7.44 1.85 14.81
C ARG A 188 -5.92 2.06 14.70
N ALA A 189 -5.38 3.11 15.31
CA ALA A 189 -3.95 3.41 15.32
C ALA A 189 -3.52 4.22 16.56
N THR A 190 -2.22 4.20 16.87
CA THR A 190 -1.59 5.07 17.88
C THR A 190 -0.71 6.12 17.20
N ALA A 191 -0.90 7.40 17.51
CA ALA A 191 -0.04 8.46 17.00
C ALA A 191 1.40 8.34 17.54
N LEU A 192 2.38 8.57 16.67
CA LEU A 192 3.81 8.68 17.00
C LEU A 192 4.40 9.90 16.29
N THR A 193 5.40 10.52 16.91
CA THR A 193 6.21 11.59 16.33
C THR A 193 7.51 11.07 15.73
N ASP A 194 8.22 11.88 14.94
CA ASP A 194 9.58 11.55 14.45
C ASP A 194 10.60 11.30 15.58
N ALA A 195 10.35 11.81 16.80
CA ALA A 195 11.17 11.48 17.98
C ALA A 195 10.97 10.02 18.47
N GLU A 196 9.99 9.29 17.94
CA GLU A 196 9.54 7.97 18.43
C GLU A 196 9.75 6.84 17.41
N ARG A 197 10.56 7.06 16.36
CA ARG A 197 10.85 6.08 15.27
C ARG A 197 11.11 4.65 15.72
N ALA A 198 11.76 4.44 16.86
CA ALA A 198 12.00 3.11 17.43
C ALA A 198 10.72 2.32 17.81
N SER A 199 9.54 2.94 17.72
CA SER A 199 8.22 2.33 17.91
C SER A 199 7.45 2.11 16.59
N VAL A 200 7.96 2.64 15.47
CA VAL A 200 7.33 2.50 14.14
C VAL A 200 7.60 1.10 13.58
N LYS A 201 6.62 0.54 12.87
CA LYS A 201 6.67 -0.82 12.31
C LYS A 201 6.39 -0.78 10.81
N VAL A 202 6.81 -1.83 10.12
CA VAL A 202 6.43 -2.09 8.73
C VAL A 202 4.90 -2.20 8.62
N GLY A 203 4.33 -1.51 7.63
CA GLY A 203 2.89 -1.38 7.42
C GLY A 203 2.20 -0.30 8.26
N ASP A 204 2.90 0.38 9.17
CA ASP A 204 2.36 1.61 9.78
C ASP A 204 2.19 2.69 8.69
N VAL A 205 1.29 3.66 8.92
CA VAL A 205 1.09 4.77 7.98
C VAL A 205 2.00 5.93 8.38
N VAL A 206 2.71 6.51 7.42
CA VAL A 206 3.47 7.76 7.58
C VAL A 206 2.65 8.92 7.02
N GLN A 207 2.69 10.06 7.71
CA GLN A 207 2.16 11.32 7.23
C GLN A 207 3.21 12.41 7.33
N PHE A 208 3.11 13.39 6.44
CA PHE A 208 4.04 14.50 6.35
C PHE A 208 3.29 15.82 6.39
N ASP A 209 3.83 16.77 7.14
CA ASP A 209 3.55 18.20 7.09
C ASP A 209 4.76 18.82 6.37
N TRP A 210 4.58 19.33 5.16
CA TRP A 210 5.72 19.70 4.30
C TRP A 210 6.26 21.10 4.57
N ASP A 211 5.52 21.97 5.28
CA ASP A 211 5.91 23.36 5.55
C ASP A 211 5.85 23.79 7.03
N ASP A 212 5.67 22.85 7.96
CA ASP A 212 5.52 23.05 9.42
C ASP A 212 4.31 23.95 9.76
N SER A 213 3.21 23.76 9.02
CA SER A 213 1.96 24.52 9.20
C SER A 213 1.04 23.95 10.27
N GLY A 214 1.21 22.68 10.63
CA GLY A 214 0.36 21.89 11.53
C GLY A 214 -0.70 21.04 10.80
N ASP A 215 -0.91 21.28 9.49
CA ASP A 215 -1.76 20.44 8.66
C ASP A 215 -0.91 19.42 7.90
N ARG A 216 -1.33 18.15 7.93
CA ARG A 216 -0.61 17.08 7.25
C ARG A 216 -1.08 17.05 5.79
N ASP A 217 -0.15 17.28 4.87
CA ASP A 217 -0.39 17.38 3.43
C ASP A 217 -0.45 16.02 2.75
N HIS A 218 0.43 15.10 3.19
CA HIS A 218 0.73 13.87 2.44
C HIS A 218 0.72 12.64 3.33
N THR A 219 0.45 11.48 2.72
CA THR A 219 0.36 10.18 3.41
C THR A 219 1.02 9.09 2.56
N GLY A 220 1.72 8.16 3.20
CA GLY A 220 2.22 6.94 2.61
C GLY A 220 2.23 5.77 3.60
N VAL A 221 2.77 4.63 3.17
CA VAL A 221 2.85 3.39 3.96
C VAL A 221 4.31 3.04 4.21
N VAL A 222 4.67 2.76 5.45
CA VAL A 222 6.02 2.33 5.84
C VAL A 222 6.30 0.95 5.27
N THR A 223 7.30 0.84 4.39
CA THR A 223 7.71 -0.40 3.71
C THR A 223 8.86 -1.09 4.43
N SER A 224 9.81 -0.33 4.98
CA SER A 224 10.96 -0.83 5.75
C SER A 224 11.22 0.02 6.99
N VAL A 225 11.71 -0.63 8.05
CA VAL A 225 12.22 0.01 9.27
C VAL A 225 13.54 -0.69 9.60
N GLU A 226 14.64 0.01 9.38
CA GLU A 226 16.00 -0.52 9.54
C GLU A 226 16.67 0.14 10.74
N THR A 227 17.23 -0.66 11.65
CA THR A 227 17.93 -0.16 12.84
C THR A 227 19.41 -0.50 12.77
N ASP A 228 20.25 0.53 12.79
CA ASP A 228 21.70 0.41 12.71
C ASP A 228 22.34 -0.06 14.03
N ALA A 229 23.64 -0.39 13.96
CA ALA A 229 24.39 -0.94 15.09
C ALA A 229 24.65 0.06 16.24
N ASP A 230 24.47 1.37 16.00
CA ASP A 230 24.51 2.43 17.01
C ASP A 230 23.11 2.89 17.48
N GLY A 231 22.06 2.46 16.79
CA GLY A 231 20.65 2.73 17.11
C GLY A 231 19.97 3.82 16.29
N SER A 232 20.55 4.32 15.19
CA SER A 232 19.76 5.08 14.22
C SER A 232 18.66 4.22 13.60
N VAL A 233 17.54 4.85 13.23
CA VAL A 233 16.39 4.18 12.61
C VAL A 233 16.07 4.85 11.27
N THR A 234 16.41 4.16 10.19
CA THR A 234 16.02 4.53 8.82
C THR A 234 14.62 3.99 8.55
N ILE A 235 13.73 4.82 8.02
CA ILE A 235 12.36 4.44 7.68
C ILE A 235 12.14 4.71 6.18
N LEU A 236 11.67 3.69 5.47
CA LEU A 236 11.34 3.76 4.05
C LEU A 236 9.83 3.67 3.85
N TYR A 237 9.30 4.32 2.81
CA TYR A 237 7.87 4.33 2.51
C TYR A 237 7.54 4.19 1.02
N ALA A 238 6.29 3.80 0.75
CA ALA A 238 5.66 3.82 -0.56
C ALA A 238 4.44 4.77 -0.56
N GLY A 239 4.11 5.33 -1.71
CA GLY A 239 3.02 6.32 -1.83
C GLY A 239 2.76 6.76 -3.28
N HIS A 240 1.64 7.44 -3.49
CA HIS A 240 1.22 8.06 -4.75
C HIS A 240 1.45 9.59 -4.74
N THR A 241 0.95 10.33 -5.74
CA THR A 241 1.19 11.77 -5.99
C THR A 241 2.61 12.09 -6.45
N ASP A 242 3.62 11.59 -5.73
CA ASP A 242 4.98 11.39 -6.22
C ASP A 242 5.27 9.88 -6.13
N PRO A 243 4.85 9.09 -7.15
CA PRO A 243 4.84 7.62 -7.13
C PRO A 243 6.16 7.03 -6.65
N THR A 244 6.11 6.27 -5.55
CA THR A 244 7.33 5.79 -4.93
C THR A 244 7.22 4.45 -4.22
N TRP A 245 8.36 3.77 -4.17
CA TRP A 245 8.61 2.54 -3.43
C TRP A 245 9.98 2.66 -2.73
N ASP A 246 10.03 2.31 -1.43
CA ASP A 246 11.23 2.37 -0.58
C ASP A 246 11.96 3.74 -0.51
N ARG A 247 11.25 4.86 -0.69
CA ARG A 247 11.82 6.20 -0.47
C ARG A 247 12.11 6.45 1.01
N SER A 248 13.27 7.00 1.34
CA SER A 248 13.60 7.37 2.73
C SER A 248 12.77 8.56 3.22
N VAL A 249 12.23 8.44 4.43
CA VAL A 249 11.57 9.55 5.15
C VAL A 249 12.53 10.72 5.38
N ASP A 250 13.78 10.45 5.74
CA ASP A 250 14.79 11.50 5.96
C ASP A 250 15.04 12.30 4.68
N TYR A 251 15.24 11.61 3.54
CA TYR A 251 15.40 12.26 2.25
C TYR A 251 14.19 13.14 1.87
N ALA A 252 12.98 12.68 2.21
CA ALA A 252 11.76 13.45 1.97
C ALA A 252 11.73 14.76 2.79
N ILE A 253 12.12 14.75 4.06
CA ILE A 253 12.03 15.93 4.96
C ILE A 253 13.31 16.81 5.01
N THR A 254 14.46 16.33 4.53
CA THR A 254 15.70 17.14 4.45
C THR A 254 16.03 17.63 3.05
N GLU A 255 15.74 16.86 1.99
CA GLU A 255 16.15 17.20 0.62
C GLU A 255 14.99 17.56 -0.30
N LEU A 256 13.88 16.80 -0.30
CA LEU A 256 12.71 17.09 -1.16
C LEU A 256 11.87 18.25 -0.61
N HIS A 257 11.57 18.21 0.69
CA HIS A 257 10.82 19.24 1.42
C HIS A 257 11.63 19.73 2.64
N PRO A 258 12.72 20.50 2.44
CA PRO A 258 13.68 20.81 3.50
C PRO A 258 13.05 21.60 4.66
N GLY A 259 12.84 20.92 5.79
CA GLY A 259 12.22 21.47 7.00
C GLY A 259 10.83 20.93 7.32
N GLY A 260 10.27 20.04 6.50
CA GLY A 260 9.03 19.33 6.81
C GLY A 260 9.16 18.37 8.01
N VAL A 261 8.02 17.88 8.51
CA VAL A 261 7.92 17.07 9.72
C VAL A 261 7.18 15.77 9.43
N ALA A 262 7.77 14.64 9.88
CA ALA A 262 7.15 13.32 9.78
C ALA A 262 6.34 12.95 11.05
N TYR A 263 5.21 12.30 10.83
CA TYR A 263 4.34 11.71 11.84
C TYR A 263 3.97 10.29 11.44
N TYR A 264 3.66 9.42 12.39
CA TYR A 264 3.26 8.05 12.09
C TYR A 264 1.99 7.65 12.84
N TRP A 265 1.23 6.77 12.19
CA TRP A 265 0.09 6.07 12.75
C TRP A 265 0.46 4.60 12.91
N SER A 266 0.76 4.22 14.15
CA SER A 266 1.18 2.87 14.47
C SER A 266 -0.03 1.95 14.57
N ILE A 267 -0.17 1.05 13.61
CA ILE A 267 -1.34 0.18 13.44
C ILE A 267 -1.09 -1.14 14.19
N PRO A 268 -2.09 -1.66 14.95
CA PRO A 268 -2.02 -2.99 15.56
C PRO A 268 -1.84 -4.14 14.57
N GLU A 269 -1.41 -5.30 15.08
CA GLU A 269 -1.30 -6.59 14.36
C GLU A 269 -2.49 -7.53 14.62
#